data_AF-A0A925RGM9-F1
#
_entry.id   AF-A0A925RGM9-F1
#
_cell.length_a   1.000
_cell.length_b   1.000
_cell.length_c   1.000
_cell.angle_alpha   90.00
_cell.angle_beta   90.00
_cell.angle_gamma   90.00
#
_symmetry.space_group_name_H-M   'P 1'
#
loop_
_entity.id
_entity.type
_entity.pdbx_description
1 polymer ?
#
loop_
_entity_poly.entity_id
_entity_poly.type
_entity_poly.pdbx_seq_one_letter_code
_entity_poly.pdbx_strand_id
1 'polypeptide(L)'
;MVNSKMPRSPRLAWLEGIRILAAVMLLLYHAQLLFTGYAYTPQPTGLADNLRQLVTPVEGAADPGLLLRLLGIPAWFGFQFVDVFVLISGFSLALSLRGNPLAVGSFLKRRVLRILWPFWTVAWLSYPVLWAIGVATHSYIPSVWHIFAGVTFPLLFDYSGELLLATSGPWWFVPLILSFTLVFPFLWHLLQRWGATNLLLISTLLTVAYRALAVYKFDGHPTYVILDTPTDWHPFLIFLAKLSTFVLGMVVAQLYAQGKGPLFWKAQRALLIGIPLYALGFVCQFYRAGWVVVDLLLPMGLTLCCMVLFRALAQLRPIAPLLIWLGAHSYSFFLIHNFVVDRTIRLVVQDDLSLYYWLLPLMVLGTLILAVLADYASPLLQRLVAALLRDLDYVLTPATVRQRRSWSPRMGEAVLYQSKVGWTVLKVEKLLDEREFFLCQISDGQRSLWVNEDDLEPAVKLPQPGEVSNNSAFF
;
A
#
# COMPACT_ATOMS: atom_id res chain seq x y z
N MET A 1 21.33 6.34 6.35
CA MET A 1 20.32 7.40 6.16
C MET A 1 19.09 7.11 7.01
N VAL A 2 19.02 7.69 8.20
CA VAL A 2 17.80 7.67 9.02
C VAL A 2 16.76 8.53 8.30
N ASN A 3 15.62 7.92 7.94
CA ASN A 3 14.46 8.64 7.40
C ASN A 3 14.08 9.73 8.42
N SER A 4 14.53 10.96 8.19
CA SER A 4 13.99 12.13 8.88
C SER A 4 12.51 12.18 8.48
N LYS A 5 11.64 11.65 9.34
CA LYS A 5 10.20 11.89 9.26
C LYS A 5 10.08 13.41 9.28
N MET A 6 9.90 14.04 8.11
CA MET A 6 9.60 15.46 8.05
C MET A 6 8.47 15.70 9.05
N PRO A 7 8.65 16.58 10.05
CA PRO A 7 7.64 16.79 11.08
C PRO A 7 6.34 17.13 10.36
N ARG A 8 5.38 16.19 10.42
CA ARG A 8 4.08 16.37 9.77
C ARG A 8 3.50 17.64 10.37
N SER A 9 3.29 18.65 9.53
CA SER A 9 2.78 19.93 10.00
C SER A 9 1.48 19.68 10.78
N PRO A 10 1.32 20.23 11.99
CA PRO A 10 0.07 20.10 12.76
C PRO A 10 -1.16 20.55 11.98
N ARG A 11 -0.97 21.34 10.90
CA ARG A 11 -2.02 21.77 9.95
C ARG A 11 -2.81 20.63 9.29
N LEU A 12 -2.29 19.41 9.24
CA LEU A 12 -2.97 18.26 8.62
C LEU A 12 -3.29 17.13 9.61
N ALA A 13 -3.29 17.40 10.93
CA ALA A 13 -3.67 16.41 11.94
C ALA A 13 -5.05 15.80 11.69
N TRP A 14 -6.00 16.62 11.21
CA TRP A 14 -7.35 16.18 10.87
C TRP A 14 -7.37 15.09 9.79
N LEU A 15 -6.45 15.13 8.82
CA LEU A 15 -6.37 14.14 7.74
C LEU A 15 -5.93 12.77 8.27
N GLU A 16 -4.97 12.77 9.20
CA GLU A 16 -4.51 11.56 9.89
C GLU A 16 -5.63 10.99 10.78
N GLY A 17 -6.46 11.86 11.37
CA GLY A 17 -7.69 11.47 12.07
C GLY A 17 -8.70 10.74 11.18
N ILE A 18 -8.94 11.23 9.96
CA ILE A 18 -9.83 10.54 9.01
C ILE A 18 -9.26 9.16 8.64
N ARG A 19 -7.95 9.03 8.45
CA ARG A 19 -7.32 7.74 8.11
C ARG A 19 -7.47 6.72 9.21
N ILE A 20 -7.24 7.08 10.48
CA ILE A 20 -7.43 6.10 11.56
C ILE A 20 -8.91 5.78 11.75
N LEU A 21 -9.82 6.76 11.65
CA LEU A 21 -11.26 6.49 11.69
C LEU A 21 -11.66 5.49 10.61
N ALA A 22 -11.18 5.71 9.38
CA ALA A 22 -11.45 4.82 8.26
C ALA A 22 -11.00 3.38 8.56
N ALA A 23 -9.81 3.20 9.13
CA ALA A 23 -9.30 1.88 9.51
C ALA A 23 -10.14 1.22 10.64
N VAL A 24 -10.53 2.00 11.65
CA VAL A 24 -11.38 1.52 12.76
C VAL A 24 -12.77 1.15 12.27
N MET A 25 -13.38 1.96 11.42
CA MET A 25 -14.71 1.68 10.85
C MET A 25 -14.69 0.40 10.00
N LEU A 26 -13.60 0.14 9.27
CA LEU A 26 -13.43 -1.13 8.55
C LEU A 26 -13.30 -2.33 9.50
N LEU A 27 -12.61 -2.19 10.63
CA LEU A 27 -12.57 -3.23 11.66
C LEU A 27 -13.98 -3.52 12.19
N LEU A 28 -14.72 -2.48 12.58
CA LEU A 28 -16.08 -2.63 13.09
C LEU A 28 -17.01 -3.27 12.05
N TYR A 29 -16.85 -2.92 10.77
CA TYR A 29 -17.59 -3.53 9.67
C TYR A 29 -17.32 -5.04 9.55
N HIS A 30 -16.05 -5.46 9.51
CA HIS A 30 -15.73 -6.89 9.43
C HIS A 30 -16.14 -7.65 10.69
N ALA A 31 -16.03 -7.02 11.87
CA ALA A 31 -16.48 -7.62 13.12
C ALA A 31 -18.00 -7.86 13.10
N GLN A 32 -18.76 -6.87 12.63
CA GLN A 32 -20.20 -6.98 12.49
C GLN A 32 -20.59 -8.05 11.45
N LEU A 33 -19.93 -8.08 10.29
CA LEU A 33 -20.19 -9.09 9.26
C LEU A 33 -19.91 -10.50 9.77
N LEU A 34 -18.75 -10.74 10.38
CA LEU A 34 -18.37 -12.08 10.84
C LEU A 34 -19.23 -12.55 12.01
N PHE A 35 -19.54 -11.66 12.97
CA PHE A 35 -20.39 -11.98 14.11
C PHE A 35 -21.82 -12.36 13.68
N THR A 36 -22.35 -11.69 12.65
CA THR A 36 -23.71 -11.96 12.16
C THR A 36 -23.77 -12.99 11.04
N GLY A 37 -22.67 -13.68 10.73
CA GLY A 37 -22.64 -14.63 9.61
C GLY A 37 -23.01 -13.98 8.26
N TYR A 38 -22.63 -12.73 8.06
CA TYR A 38 -22.93 -11.93 6.86
C TYR A 38 -24.42 -11.68 6.63
N ALA A 39 -25.22 -11.59 7.69
CA ALA A 39 -26.68 -11.41 7.62
C ALA A 39 -27.14 -10.18 6.83
N TYR A 40 -26.31 -9.14 6.72
CA TYR A 40 -26.65 -7.95 5.96
C TYR A 40 -25.48 -7.42 5.14
N THR A 41 -25.76 -7.17 3.87
CA THR A 41 -24.97 -6.32 2.98
C THR A 41 -25.92 -5.44 2.17
N PRO A 42 -25.54 -4.22 1.76
CA PRO A 42 -26.41 -3.38 0.96
C PRO A 42 -26.85 -4.06 -0.35
N GLN A 43 -28.15 -4.25 -0.53
CA GLN A 43 -28.72 -4.90 -1.72
C GLN A 43 -29.36 -3.89 -2.67
N PRO A 44 -29.44 -4.18 -3.99
CA PRO A 44 -30.08 -3.28 -4.96
C PRO A 44 -31.62 -3.38 -4.93
N THR A 45 -32.21 -3.65 -3.75
CA THR A 45 -33.65 -3.84 -3.51
C THR A 45 -34.36 -2.54 -3.12
N GLY A 46 -33.64 -1.43 -3.04
CA GLY A 46 -34.17 -0.13 -2.66
C GLY A 46 -34.00 0.18 -1.16
N LEU A 47 -34.18 1.46 -0.82
CA LEU A 47 -33.91 1.98 0.52
C LEU A 47 -34.79 1.33 1.59
N ALA A 48 -36.10 1.18 1.33
CA ALA A 48 -37.04 0.70 2.34
C ALA A 48 -36.72 -0.74 2.79
N ASP A 49 -36.38 -1.62 1.83
CA ASP A 49 -36.08 -3.03 2.13
C ASP A 49 -34.75 -3.19 2.85
N ASN A 50 -33.73 -2.41 2.46
CA ASN A 50 -32.46 -2.37 3.19
C ASN A 50 -32.62 -1.84 4.62
N LEU A 51 -33.42 -0.79 4.81
CA LEU A 51 -33.71 -0.26 6.14
C LEU A 51 -34.47 -1.27 7.00
N ARG A 52 -35.41 -2.02 6.41
CA ARG A 52 -36.10 -3.13 7.10
C ARG A 52 -35.09 -4.20 7.52
N GLN A 53 -34.23 -4.66 6.60
CA GLN A 53 -33.21 -5.68 6.93
C GLN A 53 -32.26 -5.25 8.05
N LEU A 54 -31.88 -3.96 8.11
CA LEU A 54 -31.03 -3.43 9.19
C LEU A 54 -31.69 -3.45 10.57
N VAL A 55 -33.02 -3.35 10.64
CA VAL A 55 -33.77 -3.36 11.90
C VAL A 55 -34.35 -4.72 12.24
N THR A 56 -34.45 -5.65 11.28
CA THR A 56 -34.90 -7.02 11.55
C THR A 56 -33.84 -7.77 12.36
N PRO A 57 -34.22 -8.51 13.43
CA PRO A 57 -33.29 -9.40 14.11
C PRO A 57 -32.67 -10.40 13.14
N VAL A 58 -31.38 -10.67 13.29
CA VAL A 58 -30.72 -11.72 12.52
C VAL A 58 -31.22 -13.07 13.04
N GLU A 59 -31.76 -13.91 12.16
CA GLU A 59 -32.21 -15.25 12.53
C GLU A 59 -31.06 -16.05 13.13
N GLY A 60 -31.29 -16.65 14.30
CA GLY A 60 -30.28 -17.43 15.03
C GLY A 60 -29.32 -16.62 15.91
N ALA A 61 -29.29 -15.28 15.81
CA ALA A 61 -28.50 -14.45 16.70
C ALA A 61 -29.31 -13.94 17.90
N ALA A 62 -28.65 -13.75 19.05
CA ALA A 62 -29.28 -13.09 20.19
C ALA A 62 -29.68 -11.65 19.82
N ASP A 63 -30.90 -11.24 20.15
CA ASP A 63 -31.37 -9.88 19.85
C ASP A 63 -30.74 -8.88 20.85
N PRO A 64 -29.89 -7.95 20.40
CA PRO A 64 -29.31 -6.92 21.27
C PRO A 64 -30.32 -5.81 21.66
N GLY A 65 -31.56 -5.91 21.18
CA GLY A 65 -32.56 -4.87 21.33
C GLY A 65 -32.40 -3.76 20.28
N LEU A 66 -33.41 -2.89 20.19
CA LEU A 66 -33.49 -1.86 19.16
C LEU A 66 -32.37 -0.81 19.30
N LEU A 67 -32.07 -0.37 20.52
CA LEU A 67 -31.09 0.68 20.76
C LEU A 67 -29.68 0.28 20.27
N LEU A 68 -29.22 -0.93 20.63
CA LEU A 68 -27.92 -1.43 20.21
C LEU A 68 -27.88 -1.70 18.71
N ARG A 69 -28.97 -2.16 18.08
CA ARG A 69 -29.10 -2.24 16.61
C ARG A 69 -28.89 -0.88 15.96
N LEU A 70 -29.59 0.16 16.45
CA LEU A 70 -29.48 1.52 15.91
C LEU A 70 -28.06 2.09 16.10
N LEU A 71 -27.43 1.86 17.25
CA LEU A 71 -26.05 2.27 17.50
C LEU A 71 -25.03 1.50 16.65
N GLY A 72 -25.36 0.28 16.22
CA GLY A 72 -24.54 -0.55 15.33
C GLY A 72 -24.64 -0.18 13.84
N ILE A 73 -25.63 0.63 13.42
CA ILE A 73 -25.83 1.03 12.02
C ILE A 73 -24.54 1.56 11.37
N PRO A 74 -23.75 2.46 11.99
CA PRO A 74 -22.51 2.94 11.38
C PRO A 74 -21.50 1.82 11.05
N ALA A 75 -21.46 0.75 11.85
CA ALA A 75 -20.53 -0.37 11.63
C ALA A 75 -20.87 -1.10 10.31
N TRP A 76 -22.15 -1.29 10.00
CA TRP A 76 -22.59 -1.90 8.73
C TRP A 76 -22.14 -1.13 7.47
N PHE A 77 -21.82 0.15 7.62
CA PHE A 77 -21.38 1.01 6.53
C PHE A 77 -19.88 1.36 6.60
N GLY A 78 -19.10 0.66 7.43
CA GLY A 78 -17.67 0.92 7.54
C GLY A 78 -16.89 0.69 6.23
N PHE A 79 -17.40 -0.15 5.32
CA PHE A 79 -16.83 -0.33 3.97
C PHE A 79 -16.74 0.97 3.15
N GLN A 80 -17.60 1.95 3.39
CA GLN A 80 -17.61 3.22 2.67
C GLN A 80 -16.31 4.01 2.87
N PHE A 81 -15.59 3.75 3.97
CA PHE A 81 -14.31 4.38 4.25
C PHE A 81 -13.16 3.86 3.37
N VAL A 82 -13.32 2.75 2.64
CA VAL A 82 -12.36 2.35 1.59
C VAL A 82 -12.28 3.43 0.51
N ASP A 83 -13.41 3.98 0.09
CA ASP A 83 -13.44 5.02 -0.93
C ASP A 83 -12.88 6.35 -0.42
N VAL A 84 -13.10 6.64 0.87
CA VAL A 84 -12.44 7.76 1.55
C VAL A 84 -10.92 7.59 1.55
N PHE A 85 -10.41 6.36 1.78
CA PHE A 85 -8.99 6.08 1.67
C PHE A 85 -8.46 6.30 0.25
N VAL A 86 -9.19 5.90 -0.79
CA VAL A 86 -8.80 6.15 -2.19
C VAL A 86 -8.70 7.65 -2.47
N LEU A 87 -9.70 8.43 -2.07
CA LEU A 87 -9.72 9.89 -2.22
C LEU A 87 -8.53 10.53 -1.49
N ILE A 88 -8.31 10.18 -0.22
CA ILE A 88 -7.19 10.68 0.58
C ILE A 88 -5.84 10.26 -0.02
N SER A 89 -5.75 9.08 -0.63
CA SER A 89 -4.54 8.61 -1.29
C SER A 89 -4.19 9.48 -2.50
N GLY A 90 -5.17 9.77 -3.38
CA GLY A 90 -4.98 10.70 -4.49
C GLY A 90 -4.58 12.10 -4.04
N PHE A 91 -5.24 12.61 -2.98
CA PHE A 91 -4.90 13.89 -2.36
C PHE A 91 -3.46 13.92 -1.84
N SER A 92 -3.09 12.92 -1.05
CA SER A 92 -1.78 12.85 -0.39
C SER A 92 -0.64 12.65 -1.38
N LEU A 93 -0.90 11.92 -2.48
CA LEU A 93 0.11 11.64 -3.51
C LEU A 93 0.38 12.88 -4.36
N ALA A 94 -0.67 13.56 -4.83
CA ALA A 94 -0.55 14.82 -5.56
C ALA A 94 0.10 15.91 -4.68
N LEU A 95 -0.32 16.04 -3.41
CA LEU A 95 0.28 16.99 -2.48
C LEU A 95 1.76 16.69 -2.22
N SER A 96 2.20 15.43 -2.35
CA SER A 96 3.61 15.09 -2.10
C SER A 96 4.58 15.61 -3.14
N LEU A 97 4.10 16.03 -4.30
CA LEU A 97 4.95 16.60 -5.34
C LEU A 97 5.24 18.09 -5.11
N ARG A 98 4.41 18.85 -4.37
CA ARG A 98 4.59 20.29 -4.00
C ARG A 98 5.45 21.14 -4.97
N GLY A 99 5.18 21.07 -6.28
CA GLY A 99 5.90 21.88 -7.29
C GLY A 99 7.28 21.34 -7.71
N ASN A 100 7.73 20.22 -7.15
CA ASN A 100 8.93 19.52 -7.61
C ASN A 100 8.64 18.74 -8.90
N PRO A 101 9.60 18.67 -9.85
CA PRO A 101 9.47 17.82 -11.02
C PRO A 101 9.37 16.35 -10.61
N LEU A 102 8.54 15.59 -11.33
CA LEU A 102 8.35 14.17 -11.06
C LEU A 102 9.50 13.34 -11.64
N ALA A 103 10.43 12.93 -10.80
CA ALA A 103 11.40 11.90 -11.15
C ALA A 103 10.75 10.50 -11.04
N VAL A 104 10.17 10.01 -12.14
CA VAL A 104 9.30 8.81 -12.16
C VAL A 104 9.93 7.61 -11.48
N GLY A 105 11.16 7.23 -11.83
CA GLY A 105 11.83 6.04 -11.27
C GLY A 105 12.05 6.12 -9.75
N SER A 106 12.58 7.23 -9.27
CA SER A 106 12.82 7.41 -7.82
C SER A 106 11.52 7.56 -7.03
N PHE A 107 10.50 8.18 -7.63
CA PHE A 107 9.15 8.26 -7.08
C PHE A 107 8.52 6.88 -6.93
N LEU A 108 8.46 6.09 -8.01
CA LEU A 108 7.86 4.76 -8.02
C LEU A 108 8.57 3.84 -7.02
N LYS A 109 9.91 3.78 -7.06
CA LYS A 109 10.70 2.99 -6.11
C LYS A 109 10.37 3.35 -4.67
N ARG A 110 10.37 4.64 -4.31
CA ARG A 110 10.06 5.10 -2.95
C ARG A 110 8.64 4.76 -2.52
N ARG A 111 7.66 4.89 -3.41
CA ARG A 111 6.24 4.72 -3.10
C ARG A 111 5.84 3.26 -3.03
N VAL A 112 6.25 2.46 -4.01
CA VAL A 112 6.02 1.01 -4.03
C VAL A 112 6.65 0.37 -2.79
N LEU A 113 7.90 0.68 -2.47
CA LEU A 113 8.54 0.15 -1.25
C LEU A 113 7.86 0.61 0.04
N ARG A 114 7.31 1.83 0.09
CA ARG A 114 6.55 2.31 1.26
C ARG A 114 5.26 1.53 1.49
N ILE A 115 4.66 0.99 0.43
CA ILE A 115 3.44 0.17 0.49
C ILE A 115 3.82 -1.28 0.80
N LEU A 116 4.79 -1.84 0.05
CA LEU A 116 5.15 -3.25 0.14
C LEU A 116 5.87 -3.62 1.44
N TRP A 117 6.74 -2.75 2.00
CA TRP A 117 7.47 -3.12 3.22
C TRP A 117 6.56 -3.35 4.43
N PRO A 118 5.62 -2.45 4.79
CA PRO A 118 4.67 -2.75 5.86
C PRO A 118 3.80 -3.96 5.54
N PHE A 119 3.37 -4.13 4.29
CA PHE A 119 2.62 -5.31 3.84
C PHE A 119 3.38 -6.61 4.11
N TRP A 120 4.61 -6.75 3.60
CA TRP A 120 5.45 -7.93 3.82
C TRP A 120 5.78 -8.15 5.28
N THR A 121 5.98 -7.06 6.03
CA THR A 121 6.20 -7.15 7.48
C THR A 121 5.00 -7.79 8.17
N VAL A 122 3.79 -7.31 7.88
CA VAL A 122 2.58 -7.88 8.44
C VAL A 122 2.42 -9.33 7.99
N ALA A 123 2.60 -9.63 6.70
CA ALA A 123 2.46 -10.97 6.17
C ALA A 123 3.44 -11.97 6.82
N TRP A 124 4.73 -11.67 6.86
CA TRP A 124 5.74 -12.56 7.44
C TRP A 124 5.58 -12.75 8.94
N LEU A 125 5.07 -11.75 9.67
CA LEU A 125 4.79 -11.89 11.09
C LEU A 125 3.47 -12.60 11.36
N SER A 126 2.44 -12.38 10.54
CA SER A 126 1.11 -12.95 10.76
C SER A 126 1.04 -14.42 10.38
N TYR A 127 1.67 -14.87 9.29
CA TYR A 127 1.56 -16.25 8.83
C TYR A 127 2.01 -17.30 9.87
N PRO A 128 3.19 -17.19 10.50
CA PRO A 128 3.60 -18.14 11.55
C PRO A 128 2.67 -18.13 12.75
N VAL A 129 2.17 -16.94 13.14
CA VAL A 129 1.23 -16.80 14.26
C VAL A 129 -0.12 -17.44 13.93
N LEU A 130 -0.65 -17.20 12.73
CA LEU A 130 -1.90 -17.81 12.26
C LEU A 130 -1.76 -19.33 12.14
N TRP A 131 -0.62 -19.82 11.67
CA TRP A 131 -0.32 -21.25 11.62
C TRP A 131 -0.30 -21.84 13.03
N ALA A 132 0.41 -21.22 13.97
CA ALA A 132 0.50 -21.69 15.36
C ALA A 132 -0.87 -21.71 16.06
N ILE A 133 -1.67 -20.65 15.88
CA ILE A 133 -3.06 -20.60 16.38
C ILE A 133 -3.90 -21.69 15.71
N GLY A 134 -3.81 -21.83 14.38
CA GLY A 134 -4.54 -22.85 13.62
C GLY A 134 -4.28 -24.27 14.13
N VAL A 135 -3.00 -24.60 14.37
CA VAL A 135 -2.59 -25.89 14.97
C VAL A 135 -3.11 -26.03 16.39
N ALA A 136 -2.91 -25.02 17.24
CA ALA A 136 -3.27 -25.08 18.66
C ALA A 136 -4.78 -25.16 18.91
N THR A 137 -5.60 -24.56 18.04
CA THR A 137 -7.07 -24.51 18.19
C THR A 137 -7.81 -25.41 17.20
N HIS A 138 -7.10 -26.23 16.43
CA HIS A 138 -7.66 -27.02 15.33
C HIS A 138 -8.54 -26.19 14.37
N SER A 139 -8.16 -24.93 14.13
CA SER A 139 -8.86 -24.02 13.23
C SER A 139 -8.18 -23.94 11.86
N TYR A 140 -8.63 -23.03 10.99
CA TYR A 140 -8.05 -22.83 9.67
C TYR A 140 -6.52 -22.63 9.73
N ILE A 141 -5.80 -23.41 8.93
CA ILE A 141 -4.37 -23.31 8.70
C ILE A 141 -4.17 -22.82 7.25
N PRO A 142 -3.50 -21.67 7.03
CA PRO A 142 -3.20 -21.20 5.68
C PRO A 142 -2.41 -22.25 4.88
N SER A 143 -2.84 -22.53 3.65
CA SER A 143 -2.11 -23.43 2.77
C SER A 143 -0.73 -22.84 2.42
N VAL A 144 0.27 -23.70 2.17
CA VAL A 144 1.61 -23.25 1.75
C VAL A 144 1.53 -22.37 0.50
N TRP A 145 0.59 -22.66 -0.39
CA TRP A 145 0.36 -21.88 -1.60
C TRP A 145 -0.23 -20.49 -1.31
N HIS A 146 -1.19 -20.38 -0.39
CA HIS A 146 -1.71 -19.07 0.02
C HIS A 146 -0.65 -18.22 0.73
N ILE A 147 0.20 -18.85 1.56
CA ILE A 147 1.35 -18.19 2.19
C ILE A 147 2.30 -17.67 1.11
N PHE A 148 2.70 -18.53 0.17
CA PHE A 148 3.59 -18.16 -0.91
C PHE A 148 3.03 -17.04 -1.78
N ALA A 149 1.76 -17.13 -2.18
CA ALA A 149 1.09 -16.12 -2.99
C ALA A 149 0.98 -14.77 -2.26
N GLY A 150 0.53 -14.78 -1.00
CA GLY A 150 0.41 -13.56 -0.20
C GLY A 150 1.75 -12.89 0.10
N VAL A 151 2.82 -13.67 0.26
CA VAL A 151 4.18 -13.13 0.46
C VAL A 151 4.79 -12.60 -0.84
N THR A 152 4.65 -13.34 -1.93
CA THR A 152 5.45 -13.12 -3.14
C THR A 152 4.76 -12.21 -4.15
N PHE A 153 3.43 -12.23 -4.20
CA PHE A 153 2.68 -11.62 -5.30
C PHE A 153 1.51 -10.72 -4.89
N PRO A 154 1.71 -9.67 -4.06
CA PRO A 154 0.70 -8.62 -3.92
C PRO A 154 0.38 -7.90 -5.25
N LEU A 155 1.17 -8.16 -6.32
CA LEU A 155 0.98 -7.64 -7.68
C LEU A 155 0.24 -8.59 -8.63
N LEU A 156 0.24 -9.91 -8.39
CA LEU A 156 -0.58 -10.86 -9.17
C LEU A 156 -1.91 -11.04 -8.46
N PHE A 157 -2.68 -9.95 -8.35
CA PHE A 157 -4.07 -10.07 -7.98
C PHE A 157 -4.75 -10.90 -9.07
N ASP A 158 -5.04 -12.17 -8.77
CA ASP A 158 -5.91 -12.98 -9.61
C ASP A 158 -7.28 -12.29 -9.62
N TYR A 159 -7.87 -12.12 -10.80
CA TYR A 159 -9.13 -11.38 -10.91
C TYR A 159 -10.30 -12.06 -10.16
N SER A 160 -10.12 -13.33 -9.78
CA SER A 160 -10.97 -14.12 -8.88
C SER A 160 -10.67 -13.88 -7.39
N GLY A 161 -9.51 -13.33 -7.05
CA GLY A 161 -9.09 -12.99 -5.70
C GLY A 161 -8.81 -14.19 -4.78
N GLU A 162 -8.85 -15.43 -5.28
CA GLU A 162 -8.79 -16.65 -4.47
C GLU A 162 -7.54 -16.69 -3.58
N LEU A 163 -6.39 -16.28 -4.11
CA LEU A 163 -5.12 -16.40 -3.40
C LEU A 163 -4.97 -15.41 -2.24
N LEU A 164 -5.34 -14.14 -2.46
CA LEU A 164 -5.19 -13.08 -1.45
C LEU A 164 -6.38 -13.02 -0.50
N LEU A 165 -7.61 -13.19 -1.01
CA LEU A 165 -8.82 -13.12 -0.20
C LEU A 165 -8.91 -14.29 0.78
N ALA A 166 -8.39 -15.47 0.43
CA ALA A 166 -8.39 -16.64 1.31
C ALA A 166 -7.58 -16.44 2.61
N THR A 167 -6.55 -15.59 2.59
CA THR A 167 -5.80 -15.24 3.81
C THR A 167 -6.46 -14.10 4.56
N SER A 168 -6.75 -13.01 3.86
CA SER A 168 -7.31 -11.80 4.45
C SER A 168 -8.03 -11.02 3.36
N GLY A 169 -9.37 -11.03 3.43
CA GLY A 169 -10.23 -10.32 2.48
C GLY A 169 -9.75 -8.89 2.19
N PRO A 170 -9.49 -8.03 3.19
CA PRO A 170 -9.08 -6.64 2.96
C PRO A 170 -7.76 -6.44 2.20
N TRP A 171 -6.92 -7.46 2.03
CA TRP A 171 -5.64 -7.32 1.34
C TRP A 171 -5.77 -7.03 -0.16
N TRP A 172 -6.94 -7.21 -0.78
CA TRP A 172 -7.22 -6.75 -2.16
C TRP A 172 -6.92 -5.26 -2.36
N PHE A 173 -6.98 -4.45 -1.29
CA PHE A 173 -6.72 -3.03 -1.37
C PHE A 173 -5.24 -2.73 -1.70
N VAL A 174 -4.31 -3.64 -1.41
CA VAL A 174 -2.87 -3.48 -1.69
C VAL A 174 -2.59 -3.37 -3.21
N PRO A 175 -3.02 -4.32 -4.07
CA PRO A 175 -2.88 -4.18 -5.51
C PRO A 175 -3.62 -2.96 -6.07
N LEU A 176 -4.77 -2.56 -5.50
CA LEU A 176 -5.47 -1.35 -5.88
C LEU A 176 -4.60 -0.09 -5.69
N ILE A 177 -4.03 0.11 -4.49
CA ILE A 177 -3.17 1.29 -4.22
C ILE A 177 -1.83 1.23 -4.98
N LEU A 178 -1.31 0.03 -5.25
CA LEU A 178 -0.14 -0.14 -6.12
C LEU A 178 -0.48 0.26 -7.55
N SER A 179 -1.63 -0.16 -8.08
CA SER A 179 -2.11 0.23 -9.41
C SER A 179 -2.22 1.75 -9.54
N PHE A 180 -2.80 2.42 -8.54
CA PHE A 180 -2.82 3.89 -8.51
C PHE A 180 -1.43 4.50 -8.44
N THR A 181 -0.51 3.92 -7.68
CA THR A 181 0.88 4.39 -7.60
C THR A 181 1.58 4.29 -8.95
N LEU A 182 1.36 3.21 -9.71
CA LEU A 182 1.94 2.98 -11.03
C LEU A 182 1.34 3.90 -12.10
N VAL A 183 0.03 4.14 -12.05
CA VAL A 183 -0.69 5.01 -13.01
C VAL A 183 -0.54 6.50 -12.68
N PHE A 184 -0.18 6.84 -11.43
CA PHE A 184 -0.08 8.23 -10.98
C PHE A 184 0.84 9.14 -11.82
N PRO A 185 2.06 8.74 -12.26
CA PRO A 185 2.88 9.58 -13.12
C PRO A 185 2.18 10.04 -14.41
N PHE A 186 1.42 9.15 -15.02
CA PHE A 186 0.60 9.46 -16.19
C PHE A 186 -0.54 10.42 -15.84
N LEU A 187 -1.30 10.14 -14.77
CA LEU A 187 -2.37 11.05 -14.31
C LEU A 187 -1.83 12.43 -13.92
N TRP A 188 -0.65 12.49 -13.32
CA TRP A 188 0.01 13.74 -12.98
C TRP A 188 0.38 14.53 -14.24
N HIS A 189 0.95 13.87 -15.25
CA HIS A 189 1.22 14.51 -16.53
C HIS A 189 -0.05 15.07 -17.18
N LEU A 190 -1.14 14.29 -17.19
CA LEU A 190 -2.44 14.76 -17.68
C LEU A 190 -3.00 15.91 -16.85
N LEU A 191 -2.84 15.89 -15.52
CA LEU A 191 -3.28 16.97 -14.65
C LEU A 191 -2.59 18.29 -14.98
N GLN A 192 -1.29 18.24 -15.27
CA GLN A 192 -0.51 19.42 -15.66
C GLN A 192 -0.84 19.89 -17.08
N ARG A 193 -1.04 18.95 -18.02
CA ARG A 193 -1.24 19.26 -19.44
C ARG A 193 -2.68 19.67 -19.78
N TRP A 194 -3.67 18.95 -19.24
CA TRP A 194 -5.09 19.13 -19.56
C TRP A 194 -5.83 19.93 -18.48
N GLY A 195 -5.24 20.08 -17.29
CA GLY A 195 -5.88 20.76 -16.17
C GLY A 195 -6.82 19.86 -15.36
N ALA A 196 -7.15 20.32 -14.14
CA ALA A 196 -8.00 19.61 -13.18
C ALA A 196 -9.36 19.21 -13.73
N THR A 197 -10.06 20.15 -14.37
CA THR A 197 -11.43 19.95 -14.84
C THR A 197 -11.53 18.85 -15.88
N ASN A 198 -10.64 18.88 -16.89
CA ASN A 198 -10.64 17.90 -17.97
C ASN A 198 -10.26 16.51 -17.45
N LEU A 199 -9.24 16.42 -16.58
CA LEU A 199 -8.86 15.14 -15.99
C LEU A 199 -9.99 14.55 -15.15
N LEU A 200 -10.67 15.37 -14.33
CA LEU A 200 -11.80 14.93 -13.52
C LEU A 200 -12.99 14.48 -14.39
N LEU A 201 -13.31 15.23 -15.46
CA LEU A 201 -14.39 14.88 -16.38
C LEU A 201 -14.11 13.55 -17.08
N ILE A 202 -12.92 13.39 -17.68
CA ILE A 202 -12.55 12.17 -18.41
C ILE A 202 -12.48 10.96 -17.46
N SER A 203 -11.84 11.11 -16.30
CA SER A 203 -11.79 10.01 -15.31
C SER A 203 -13.18 9.63 -14.78
N THR A 204 -14.08 10.61 -14.60
CA THR A 204 -15.49 10.34 -14.25
C THR A 204 -16.20 9.58 -15.35
N LEU A 205 -16.08 10.01 -16.61
CA LEU A 205 -16.69 9.32 -17.75
C LEU A 205 -16.17 7.88 -17.88
N LEU A 206 -14.84 7.67 -17.77
CA LEU A 206 -14.24 6.34 -17.81
C LEU A 206 -14.72 5.45 -16.66
N THR A 207 -14.80 5.99 -15.44
CA THR A 207 -15.27 5.25 -14.26
C THR A 207 -16.75 4.86 -14.41
N VAL A 208 -17.60 5.80 -14.83
CA VAL A 208 -19.04 5.57 -15.05
C VAL A 208 -19.26 4.56 -16.17
N ALA A 209 -18.57 4.70 -17.30
CA ALA A 209 -18.67 3.76 -18.42
C ALA A 209 -18.22 2.35 -18.00
N TYR A 210 -17.08 2.24 -17.32
CA TYR A 210 -16.57 0.97 -16.81
C TYR A 210 -17.56 0.31 -15.84
N ARG A 211 -18.08 1.06 -14.87
CA ARG A 211 -19.04 0.53 -13.89
C ARG A 211 -20.38 0.19 -14.51
N ALA A 212 -20.86 0.97 -15.48
CA ALA A 212 -22.06 0.63 -16.22
C ALA A 212 -21.89 -0.69 -16.99
N LEU A 213 -20.75 -0.90 -17.64
CA LEU A 213 -20.42 -2.19 -18.27
C LEU A 213 -20.34 -3.31 -17.23
N ALA A 214 -19.60 -3.11 -16.13
CA ALA A 214 -19.50 -4.08 -15.05
C ALA A 214 -20.87 -4.52 -14.53
N VAL A 215 -21.74 -3.56 -14.20
CA VAL A 215 -23.05 -3.82 -13.61
C VAL A 215 -24.05 -4.38 -14.61
N TYR A 216 -24.15 -3.84 -15.82
CA TYR A 216 -25.24 -4.16 -16.75
C TYR A 216 -24.87 -5.16 -17.84
N LYS A 217 -23.58 -5.34 -18.14
CA LYS A 217 -23.13 -6.27 -19.19
C LYS A 217 -22.50 -7.54 -18.64
N PHE A 218 -21.86 -7.44 -17.48
CA PHE A 218 -21.08 -8.53 -16.89
C PHE A 218 -21.61 -8.98 -15.52
N ASP A 219 -22.76 -8.45 -15.10
CA ASP A 219 -23.42 -8.76 -13.82
C ASP A 219 -22.52 -8.63 -12.59
N GLY A 220 -21.50 -7.78 -12.66
CA GLY A 220 -20.64 -7.45 -11.54
C GLY A 220 -21.35 -6.55 -10.53
N HIS A 221 -20.97 -6.69 -9.26
CA HIS A 221 -21.51 -5.90 -8.16
C HIS A 221 -20.40 -5.24 -7.34
N PRO A 222 -20.69 -4.16 -6.60
CA PRO A 222 -19.72 -3.55 -5.70
C PRO A 222 -19.16 -4.57 -4.70
N THR A 223 -17.92 -4.35 -4.28
CA THR A 223 -17.12 -5.29 -3.46
C THR A 223 -17.75 -5.65 -2.10
N TYR A 224 -18.67 -4.83 -1.61
CA TYR A 224 -19.33 -4.98 -0.31
C TYR A 224 -20.73 -5.61 -0.42
N VAL A 225 -21.13 -6.01 -1.63
CA VAL A 225 -22.36 -6.75 -1.89
C VAL A 225 -21.98 -8.21 -2.06
N ILE A 226 -22.65 -9.11 -1.34
CA ILE A 226 -22.46 -10.55 -1.49
C ILE A 226 -23.57 -11.03 -2.41
N LEU A 227 -23.25 -11.20 -3.68
CA LEU A 227 -24.09 -11.82 -4.68
C LEU A 227 -23.24 -12.90 -5.35
N ASP A 228 -23.75 -14.12 -5.43
CA ASP A 228 -23.11 -15.16 -6.22
C ASP A 228 -23.16 -14.72 -7.69
N THR A 229 -21.98 -14.47 -8.26
CA THR A 229 -21.87 -14.19 -9.69
C THR A 229 -21.44 -15.46 -10.41
N PRO A 230 -22.01 -15.78 -11.57
CA PRO A 230 -21.66 -17.00 -12.30
C PRO A 230 -20.22 -17.02 -12.83
N THR A 231 -19.46 -15.93 -12.70
CA THR A 231 -18.11 -15.77 -13.25
C THR A 231 -17.03 -15.51 -12.19
N ASP A 232 -17.39 -15.46 -10.89
CA ASP A 232 -16.49 -15.12 -9.78
C ASP A 232 -15.63 -13.86 -10.04
N TRP A 233 -16.14 -12.94 -10.87
CA TRP A 233 -15.42 -11.77 -11.30
C TRP A 233 -15.67 -10.59 -10.37
N HIS A 234 -14.60 -9.93 -9.92
CA HIS A 234 -14.69 -8.78 -9.02
C HIS A 234 -14.27 -7.46 -9.70
N PRO A 235 -15.10 -6.87 -10.58
CA PRO A 235 -14.72 -5.68 -11.37
C PRO A 235 -14.41 -4.44 -10.52
N PHE A 236 -15.00 -4.34 -9.34
CA PHE A 236 -14.86 -3.16 -8.47
C PHE A 236 -13.53 -3.12 -7.72
N LEU A 237 -12.71 -4.17 -7.82
CA LEU A 237 -11.36 -4.25 -7.26
C LEU A 237 -10.32 -3.58 -8.17
N ILE A 238 -10.64 -3.35 -9.43
CA ILE A 238 -9.73 -2.75 -10.41
C ILE A 238 -9.73 -1.23 -10.22
N PHE A 239 -8.55 -0.61 -10.35
CA PHE A 239 -8.38 0.83 -10.16
C PHE A 239 -9.34 1.69 -11.01
N LEU A 240 -9.78 1.18 -12.18
CA LEU A 240 -10.70 1.87 -13.08
C LEU A 240 -12.06 2.13 -12.44
N ALA A 241 -12.55 1.24 -11.55
CA ALA A 241 -13.79 1.43 -10.80
C ALA A 241 -13.70 2.59 -9.80
N LYS A 242 -12.49 2.94 -9.36
CA LYS A 242 -12.22 3.96 -8.32
C LYS A 242 -11.43 5.16 -8.87
N LEU A 243 -11.25 5.25 -10.20
CA LEU A 243 -10.35 6.20 -10.84
C LEU A 243 -10.78 7.66 -10.61
N SER A 244 -12.07 7.95 -10.78
CA SER A 244 -12.62 9.30 -10.56
C SER A 244 -12.43 9.77 -9.11
N THR A 245 -12.64 8.89 -8.13
CA THR A 245 -12.46 9.16 -6.69
C THR A 245 -11.01 9.50 -6.36
N PHE A 246 -10.07 8.73 -6.92
CA PHE A 246 -8.63 9.01 -6.77
C PHE A 246 -8.24 10.35 -7.42
N VAL A 247 -8.67 10.59 -8.65
CA VAL A 247 -8.42 11.83 -9.39
C VAL A 247 -9.03 13.04 -8.68
N LEU A 248 -10.23 12.90 -8.12
CA LEU A 248 -10.84 13.96 -7.32
C LEU A 248 -9.95 14.36 -6.14
N GLY A 249 -9.35 13.38 -5.46
CA GLY A 249 -8.33 13.63 -4.45
C GLY A 249 -7.17 14.48 -4.99
N MET A 250 -6.65 14.13 -6.17
CA MET A 250 -5.57 14.88 -6.83
C MET A 250 -5.97 16.33 -7.14
N VAL A 251 -7.19 16.54 -7.65
CA VAL A 251 -7.74 17.87 -7.96
C VAL A 251 -7.89 18.70 -6.69
N VAL A 252 -8.40 18.12 -5.61
CA VAL A 252 -8.49 18.80 -4.31
C VAL A 252 -7.11 19.20 -3.79
N ALA A 253 -6.07 18.39 -4.01
CA ALA A 253 -4.69 18.73 -3.65
C ALA A 253 -4.14 19.90 -4.47
N GLN A 254 -4.43 19.96 -5.78
CA GLN A 254 -4.02 21.08 -6.62
C GLN A 254 -4.71 22.38 -6.19
N LEU A 255 -6.02 22.34 -5.92
CA LEU A 255 -6.75 23.50 -5.40
C LEU A 255 -6.20 23.95 -4.05
N TYR A 256 -5.88 23.00 -3.17
CA TYR A 256 -5.27 23.29 -1.88
C TYR A 256 -3.92 24.00 -2.02
N ALA A 257 -3.06 23.56 -2.95
CA ALA A 257 -1.78 24.20 -3.24
C ALA A 257 -1.95 25.65 -3.75
N GLN A 258 -3.09 25.97 -4.37
CA GLN A 258 -3.45 27.31 -4.82
C GLN A 258 -4.15 28.17 -3.76
N GLY A 259 -4.31 27.67 -2.53
CA GLY A 259 -5.05 28.38 -1.47
C GLY A 259 -6.57 28.42 -1.69
N LYS A 260 -7.12 27.52 -2.52
CA LYS A 260 -8.53 27.47 -2.91
C LYS A 260 -9.15 26.09 -2.64
N GLY A 261 -10.47 25.99 -2.80
CA GLY A 261 -11.20 24.72 -2.78
C GLY A 261 -11.81 24.32 -1.42
N PRO A 262 -12.31 23.07 -1.31
CA PRO A 262 -13.14 22.63 -0.20
C PRO A 262 -12.42 22.63 1.15
N LEU A 263 -11.10 22.50 1.14
CA LEU A 263 -10.29 22.56 2.35
C LEU A 263 -10.28 23.96 3.00
N PHE A 264 -10.72 25.03 2.32
CA PHE A 264 -10.84 26.37 2.93
C PHE A 264 -12.28 26.76 3.23
N TRP A 265 -13.25 25.87 3.00
CA TRP A 265 -14.64 26.14 3.34
C TRP A 265 -14.85 26.21 4.84
N LYS A 266 -15.77 27.08 5.26
CA LYS A 266 -16.33 27.08 6.62
C LYS A 266 -17.08 25.77 6.86
N ALA A 267 -17.15 25.33 8.12
CA ALA A 267 -17.83 24.10 8.53
C ALA A 267 -19.27 24.01 7.99
N GLN A 268 -20.03 25.11 8.09
CA GLN A 268 -21.40 25.20 7.59
C GLN A 268 -21.51 24.87 6.09
N ARG A 269 -20.66 25.48 5.25
CA ARG A 269 -20.67 25.22 3.80
C ARG A 269 -20.24 23.79 3.47
N ALA A 270 -19.25 23.27 4.19
CA ALA A 270 -18.79 21.90 4.00
C ALA A 270 -19.88 20.87 4.38
N LEU A 271 -20.63 21.09 5.47
CA LEU A 271 -21.76 20.24 5.86
C LEU A 271 -22.97 20.41 4.94
N LEU A 272 -23.27 21.64 4.52
CA LEU A 272 -24.38 21.94 3.61
C LEU A 272 -24.24 21.20 2.27
N ILE A 273 -23.02 21.00 1.78
CA ILE A 273 -22.75 20.24 0.57
C ILE A 273 -22.50 18.76 0.89
N GLY A 274 -21.77 18.47 1.97
CA GLY A 274 -21.36 17.13 2.36
C GLY A 274 -22.53 16.22 2.74
N ILE A 275 -23.49 16.72 3.53
CA ILE A 275 -24.64 15.94 3.99
C ILE A 275 -25.54 15.53 2.82
N PRO A 276 -25.98 16.42 1.91
CA PRO A 276 -26.78 16.01 0.76
C PRO A 276 -26.06 15.06 -0.19
N LEU A 277 -24.77 15.27 -0.45
CA LEU A 277 -23.98 14.35 -1.28
C LEU A 277 -23.86 12.96 -0.64
N TYR A 278 -23.61 12.91 0.67
CA TYR A 278 -23.56 11.66 1.41
C TYR A 278 -24.92 10.96 1.42
N ALA A 279 -26.00 11.69 1.71
CA ALA A 279 -27.36 11.15 1.71
C ALA A 279 -27.76 10.61 0.33
N LEU A 280 -27.44 11.35 -0.74
CA LEU A 280 -27.68 10.89 -2.11
C LEU A 280 -26.88 9.63 -2.43
N GLY A 281 -25.58 9.62 -2.12
CA GLY A 281 -24.73 8.43 -2.28
C GLY A 281 -25.25 7.23 -1.47
N PHE A 282 -25.69 7.47 -0.24
CA PHE A 282 -26.25 6.46 0.65
C PHE A 282 -27.53 5.86 0.08
N VAL A 283 -28.43 6.69 -0.49
CA VAL A 283 -29.61 6.18 -1.20
C VAL A 283 -29.20 5.41 -2.46
N CYS A 284 -28.30 5.96 -3.28
CA CYS A 284 -27.83 5.34 -4.53
C CYS A 284 -27.25 3.93 -4.32
N GLN A 285 -26.60 3.66 -3.18
CA GLN A 285 -26.01 2.35 -2.92
C GLN A 285 -27.04 1.21 -2.87
N PHE A 286 -28.33 1.52 -2.69
CA PHE A 286 -29.42 0.55 -2.62
C PHE A 286 -30.14 0.34 -3.95
N TYR A 287 -29.65 0.94 -5.04
CA TYR A 287 -30.24 0.79 -6.38
C TYR A 287 -29.14 0.42 -7.38
N ARG A 288 -29.44 -0.53 -8.28
CA ARG A 288 -28.49 -1.00 -9.32
C ARG A 288 -27.93 0.15 -10.17
N ALA A 289 -28.76 1.14 -10.51
CA ALA A 289 -28.30 2.34 -11.23
C ALA A 289 -27.37 3.22 -10.39
N GLY A 290 -27.63 3.32 -9.08
CA GLY A 290 -26.79 4.10 -8.16
C GLY A 290 -25.41 3.49 -7.96
N TRP A 291 -25.26 2.17 -8.10
CA TRP A 291 -23.95 1.48 -8.10
C TRP A 291 -22.98 1.96 -9.18
N VAL A 292 -23.42 2.74 -10.17
CA VAL A 292 -22.51 3.31 -11.18
C VAL A 292 -21.80 4.55 -10.67
N VAL A 293 -22.44 5.33 -9.78
CA VAL A 293 -21.98 6.66 -9.36
C VAL A 293 -21.65 6.76 -7.86
N VAL A 294 -22.04 5.76 -7.08
CA VAL A 294 -22.01 5.82 -5.61
C VAL A 294 -20.60 6.05 -5.03
N ASP A 295 -19.57 5.41 -5.57
CA ASP A 295 -18.18 5.58 -5.12
C ASP A 295 -17.62 6.99 -5.37
N LEU A 296 -18.32 7.86 -6.08
CA LEU A 296 -17.96 9.28 -6.15
C LEU A 296 -18.71 10.07 -5.07
N LEU A 297 -20.03 9.87 -4.98
CA LEU A 297 -20.91 10.62 -4.07
C LEU A 297 -20.61 10.35 -2.59
N LEU A 298 -20.47 9.07 -2.22
CA LEU A 298 -20.20 8.66 -0.84
C LEU A 298 -18.91 9.24 -0.27
N PRO A 299 -17.71 9.00 -0.87
CA PRO A 299 -16.49 9.55 -0.30
C PRO A 299 -16.44 11.07 -0.37
N MET A 300 -17.09 11.72 -1.35
CA MET A 300 -17.21 13.18 -1.38
C MET A 300 -17.94 13.71 -0.15
N GLY A 301 -19.16 13.21 0.08
CA GLY A 301 -19.98 13.65 1.21
C GLY A 301 -19.34 13.27 2.55
N LEU A 302 -18.92 12.02 2.69
CA LEU A 302 -18.33 11.49 3.92
C LEU A 302 -17.02 12.18 4.27
N THR A 303 -16.13 12.45 3.30
CA THR A 303 -14.86 13.16 3.54
C THR A 303 -15.13 14.60 3.99
N LEU A 304 -16.11 15.30 3.42
CA LEU A 304 -16.46 16.66 3.85
C LEU A 304 -16.98 16.68 5.30
N CYS A 305 -17.87 15.74 5.66
CA CYS A 305 -18.37 15.60 7.03
C CYS A 305 -17.24 15.26 8.00
N CYS A 306 -16.41 14.27 7.67
CA CYS A 306 -15.27 13.87 8.51
C CYS A 306 -14.23 15.00 8.63
N MET A 307 -13.99 15.77 7.56
CA MET A 307 -13.11 16.93 7.59
C MET A 307 -13.58 17.96 8.62
N VAL A 308 -14.88 18.27 8.68
CA VAL A 308 -15.42 19.22 9.67
C VAL A 308 -15.23 18.68 11.09
N LEU A 309 -15.59 17.42 11.32
CA LEU A 309 -15.44 16.76 12.61
C LEU A 309 -13.98 16.77 13.08
N PHE A 310 -13.06 16.26 12.27
CA PHE A 310 -11.65 16.14 12.65
C PHE A 310 -10.91 17.47 12.71
N ARG A 311 -11.38 18.51 12.01
CA ARG A 311 -10.87 19.87 12.22
C ARG A 311 -11.25 20.42 13.58
N ALA A 312 -12.50 20.22 14.00
CA ALA A 312 -12.95 20.62 15.33
C ALA A 312 -12.16 19.86 16.41
N LEU A 313 -11.99 18.54 16.26
CA LEU A 313 -11.19 17.73 17.19
C LEU A 313 -9.71 18.15 17.20
N ALA A 314 -9.11 18.42 16.03
CA ALA A 314 -7.71 18.82 15.95
C ALA A 314 -7.42 20.24 16.50
N GLN A 315 -8.44 21.07 16.74
CA GLN A 315 -8.27 22.34 17.45
C GLN A 315 -7.94 22.12 18.94
N LEU A 316 -8.32 20.97 19.48
CA LEU A 316 -7.96 20.59 20.84
C LEU A 316 -6.48 20.17 20.87
N ARG A 317 -5.65 21.00 21.53
CA ARG A 317 -4.18 20.86 21.58
C ARG A 317 -3.67 19.43 21.85
N PRO A 318 -4.22 18.63 22.79
CA PRO A 318 -3.71 17.28 23.03
C PRO A 318 -4.16 16.26 21.96
N ILE A 319 -5.24 16.53 21.24
CA ILE A 319 -5.81 15.58 20.27
C ILE A 319 -5.03 15.61 18.95
N ALA A 320 -4.57 16.78 18.50
CA ALA A 320 -3.81 16.89 17.26
C ALA A 320 -2.57 15.96 17.18
N PRO A 321 -1.65 15.93 18.16
CA PRO A 321 -0.51 15.00 18.13
C PRO A 321 -0.95 13.55 18.21
N LEU A 322 -2.01 13.23 18.96
CA LEU A 322 -2.59 11.88 19.04
C LEU A 322 -3.11 11.42 17.68
N LEU A 323 -3.87 12.26 16.96
CA LEU A 323 -4.37 11.93 15.61
C LEU A 323 -3.22 11.72 14.61
N ILE A 324 -2.17 12.54 14.70
CA ILE A 324 -0.97 12.37 13.85
C ILE A 324 -0.28 11.05 14.14
N TRP A 325 -0.15 10.70 15.42
CA TRP A 325 0.46 9.45 15.87
C TRP A 325 -0.38 8.25 15.41
N LEU A 326 -1.68 8.25 15.69
CA LEU A 326 -2.61 7.20 15.29
C LEU A 326 -2.66 7.00 13.77
N GLY A 327 -2.78 8.09 13.00
CA GLY A 327 -2.82 7.99 11.54
C GLY A 327 -1.49 7.57 10.90
N ALA A 328 -0.37 7.67 11.63
CA ALA A 328 0.89 7.08 11.16
C ALA A 328 0.84 5.54 11.11
N HIS A 329 -0.01 4.93 11.94
CA HIS A 329 -0.18 3.49 12.08
C HIS A 329 -1.41 2.93 11.34
N SER A 330 -2.20 3.79 10.67
CA SER A 330 -3.48 3.38 10.07
C SER A 330 -3.34 2.33 8.96
N TYR A 331 -2.23 2.33 8.22
CA TYR A 331 -1.99 1.35 7.15
C TYR A 331 -1.70 -0.04 7.71
N SER A 332 -0.81 -0.15 8.69
CA SER A 332 -0.52 -1.42 9.37
C SER A 332 -1.73 -1.92 10.16
N PHE A 333 -2.51 -1.02 10.76
CA PHE A 333 -3.82 -1.35 11.35
C PHE A 333 -4.74 -1.98 10.31
N PHE A 334 -4.89 -1.32 9.15
CA PHE A 334 -5.68 -1.84 8.04
C PHE A 334 -5.19 -3.22 7.55
N LEU A 335 -3.89 -3.49 7.55
CA LEU A 335 -3.37 -4.80 7.14
C LEU A 335 -3.64 -5.92 8.16
N ILE A 336 -3.72 -5.58 9.46
CA ILE A 336 -3.81 -6.55 10.56
C ILE A 336 -5.24 -6.82 11.01
N HIS A 337 -6.14 -5.83 10.91
CA HIS A 337 -7.45 -5.88 11.58
C HIS A 337 -8.25 -7.16 11.32
N ASN A 338 -8.27 -7.65 10.08
CA ASN A 338 -9.08 -8.81 9.73
C ASN A 338 -8.61 -10.08 10.46
N PHE A 339 -7.30 -10.24 10.71
CA PHE A 339 -6.79 -11.37 11.48
C PHE A 339 -7.27 -11.34 12.93
N VAL A 340 -7.20 -10.15 13.55
CA VAL A 340 -7.64 -9.96 14.94
C VAL A 340 -9.14 -10.22 15.04
N VAL A 341 -9.93 -9.61 14.15
CA VAL A 341 -11.38 -9.79 14.12
C VAL A 341 -11.74 -11.25 13.89
N ASP A 342 -11.25 -11.87 12.81
CA ASP A 342 -11.59 -13.25 12.45
C ASP A 342 -11.26 -14.24 13.57
N ARG A 343 -10.05 -14.16 14.14
CA ARG A 343 -9.65 -15.06 15.23
C ARG A 343 -10.43 -14.80 16.50
N THR A 344 -10.67 -13.54 16.86
CA THR A 344 -11.43 -13.21 18.08
C THR A 344 -12.89 -13.64 17.96
N ILE A 345 -13.51 -13.40 16.80
CA ILE A 345 -14.90 -13.80 16.56
C ILE A 345 -15.02 -15.32 16.56
N ARG A 346 -14.22 -16.04 15.76
CA ARG A 346 -14.39 -17.50 15.61
C ARG A 346 -13.96 -18.32 16.82
N LEU A 347 -12.94 -17.87 17.57
CA LEU A 347 -12.36 -18.67 18.66
C LEU A 347 -12.87 -18.27 20.04
N VAL A 348 -13.26 -17.00 20.22
CA VAL A 348 -13.60 -16.45 21.55
C VAL A 348 -15.06 -16.03 21.62
N VAL A 349 -15.53 -15.16 20.72
CA VAL A 349 -16.90 -14.63 20.76
C VAL A 349 -17.93 -15.69 20.39
N GLN A 350 -17.71 -16.40 19.29
CA GLN A 350 -18.69 -17.29 18.67
C GLN A 350 -20.04 -16.56 18.49
N ASP A 351 -21.12 -17.09 19.07
CA ASP A 351 -22.46 -16.50 19.01
C ASP A 351 -22.83 -15.70 20.29
N ASP A 352 -21.88 -15.43 21.19
CA ASP A 352 -22.14 -14.68 22.43
C ASP A 352 -22.13 -13.17 22.19
N LEU A 353 -23.31 -12.59 22.20
CA LEU A 353 -23.55 -11.17 22.01
C LEU A 353 -22.92 -10.28 23.10
N SER A 354 -22.93 -10.73 24.36
CA SER A 354 -22.35 -9.94 25.45
C SER A 354 -20.85 -9.86 25.26
N LEU A 355 -20.23 -11.01 24.99
CA LEU A 355 -18.80 -11.11 24.75
C LEU A 355 -18.37 -10.32 23.51
N TYR A 356 -19.19 -10.30 22.45
CA TYR A 356 -18.96 -9.48 21.26
C TYR A 356 -18.75 -8.00 21.63
N TYR A 357 -19.71 -7.39 22.34
CA TYR A 357 -19.63 -5.97 22.70
C TYR A 357 -18.48 -5.67 23.66
N TRP A 358 -18.18 -6.58 24.59
CA TRP A 358 -17.03 -6.44 25.51
C TRP A 358 -15.69 -6.53 24.78
N LEU A 359 -15.57 -7.39 23.78
CA LEU A 359 -14.33 -7.58 23.04
C LEU A 359 -14.11 -6.58 21.92
N LEU A 360 -15.13 -5.86 21.43
CA LEU A 360 -14.97 -4.85 20.36
C LEU A 360 -13.89 -3.78 20.67
N PRO A 361 -13.89 -3.10 21.84
CA PRO A 361 -12.83 -2.15 22.18
C PRO A 361 -11.45 -2.82 22.27
N LEU A 362 -11.40 -4.07 22.76
CA LEU A 362 -10.17 -4.85 22.87
C LEU A 362 -9.63 -5.27 21.49
N MET A 363 -10.49 -5.58 20.51
CA MET A 363 -10.09 -5.82 19.13
C MET A 363 -9.47 -4.57 18.51
N VAL A 364 -10.07 -3.39 18.72
CA VAL A 364 -9.53 -2.11 18.23
C VAL A 364 -8.19 -1.80 18.86
N LEU A 365 -8.08 -1.89 20.19
CA LEU A 365 -6.84 -1.61 20.91
C LEU A 365 -5.74 -2.64 20.59
N GLY A 366 -6.09 -3.93 20.56
CA GLY A 366 -5.18 -5.01 20.20
C GLY A 366 -4.64 -4.86 18.78
N THR A 367 -5.51 -4.55 17.81
CA THR A 367 -5.09 -4.26 16.43
C THR A 367 -4.15 -3.06 16.37
N LEU A 368 -4.42 -1.99 17.13
CA LEU A 368 -3.54 -0.82 17.20
C LEU A 368 -2.17 -1.17 17.79
N ILE A 369 -2.12 -1.94 18.88
CA ILE A 369 -0.86 -2.39 19.50
C ILE A 369 -0.05 -3.20 18.48
N LEU A 370 -0.67 -4.16 17.80
CA LEU A 370 -0.01 -4.96 16.77
C LEU A 370 0.45 -4.13 15.58
N ALA A 371 -0.32 -3.13 15.15
CA ALA A 371 0.06 -2.20 14.09
C ALA A 371 1.29 -1.38 14.46
N VAL A 372 1.35 -0.89 15.70
CA VAL A 372 2.52 -0.17 16.23
C VAL A 372 3.75 -1.09 16.23
N LEU A 373 3.61 -2.33 16.72
CA LEU A 373 4.69 -3.32 16.73
C LEU A 373 5.18 -3.65 15.32
N ALA A 374 4.28 -3.85 14.37
CA ALA A 374 4.63 -4.11 12.96
C ALA A 374 5.40 -2.94 12.34
N ASP A 375 4.99 -1.69 12.61
CA ASP A 375 5.69 -0.51 12.11
C ASP A 375 7.10 -0.35 12.71
N TYR A 376 7.30 -0.76 13.97
CA TYR A 376 8.63 -0.81 14.59
C TYR A 376 9.49 -1.96 14.05
N ALA A 377 8.89 -3.11 13.74
CA ALA A 377 9.59 -4.27 13.19
C ALA A 377 10.02 -4.08 11.73
N SER A 378 9.22 -3.34 10.93
CA SER A 378 9.45 -3.15 9.50
C SER A 378 10.87 -2.68 9.13
N PRO A 379 11.46 -1.63 9.74
CA PRO A 379 12.83 -1.22 9.43
C PRO A 379 13.89 -2.26 9.84
N LEU A 380 13.64 -3.05 10.90
CA LEU A 380 14.56 -4.12 11.31
C LEU A 380 14.56 -5.24 10.26
N LEU A 381 13.36 -5.65 9.86
CA LEU A 381 13.16 -6.67 8.84
C LEU A 381 13.74 -6.25 7.49
N GLN A 382 13.57 -4.99 7.10
CA GLN A 382 14.20 -4.44 5.90
C GLN A 382 15.74 -4.55 5.95
N ARG A 383 16.36 -4.23 7.09
CA ARG A 383 17.82 -4.37 7.26
C ARG A 383 18.27 -5.81 7.21
N LEU A 384 17.51 -6.72 7.83
CA LEU A 384 17.79 -8.14 7.83
C LEU A 384 17.74 -8.70 6.40
N VAL A 385 16.67 -8.41 5.65
CA VAL A 385 16.56 -8.83 4.24
C VAL A 385 17.67 -8.23 3.38
N ALA A 386 18.01 -6.96 3.57
CA ALA A 386 19.12 -6.35 2.85
C ALA A 386 20.49 -6.93 3.22
N ALA A 387 20.69 -7.42 4.45
CA ALA A 387 21.90 -8.17 4.81
C ALA A 387 21.90 -9.54 4.13
N LEU A 388 20.83 -10.30 4.26
CA LEU A 388 20.68 -11.63 3.65
C LEU A 388 20.86 -11.58 2.12
N LEU A 389 20.29 -10.59 1.44
CA LEU A 389 20.47 -10.44 -0.01
C LEU A 389 21.91 -10.09 -0.38
N ARG A 390 22.62 -9.31 0.42
CA ARG A 390 24.05 -9.03 0.21
C ARG A 390 24.91 -10.27 0.44
N ASP A 391 24.59 -11.05 1.47
CA ASP A 391 25.29 -12.29 1.76
C ASP A 391 25.03 -13.34 0.68
N LEU A 392 23.78 -13.43 0.19
CA LEU A 392 23.42 -14.29 -0.93
C LEU A 392 24.12 -13.86 -2.22
N ASP A 393 24.12 -12.55 -2.54
CA ASP A 393 24.86 -12.01 -3.68
C ASP A 393 26.35 -12.33 -3.56
N TYR A 394 26.93 -12.17 -2.36
CA TYR A 394 28.31 -12.55 -2.09
C TYR A 394 28.53 -14.05 -2.33
N VAL A 395 27.67 -14.93 -1.85
CA VAL A 395 27.80 -16.40 -2.01
C VAL A 395 27.59 -16.86 -3.45
N LEU A 396 26.66 -16.24 -4.20
CA LEU A 396 26.34 -16.59 -5.58
C LEU A 396 27.31 -15.96 -6.60
N THR A 397 27.95 -14.84 -6.25
CA THR A 397 28.95 -14.21 -7.11
C THR A 397 30.13 -15.18 -7.30
N PRO A 398 30.51 -15.53 -8.55
CA PRO A 398 31.63 -16.44 -8.80
C PRO A 398 32.93 -16.00 -8.10
N ALA A 399 33.76 -16.95 -7.66
CA ALA A 399 35.01 -16.66 -6.97
C ALA A 399 35.95 -15.73 -7.76
N THR A 400 35.94 -15.85 -9.09
CA THR A 400 36.69 -14.99 -10.02
C THR A 400 36.27 -13.52 -9.94
N VAL A 401 34.95 -13.26 -9.90
CA VAL A 401 34.39 -11.91 -9.75
C VAL A 401 34.62 -11.37 -8.33
N ARG A 402 34.57 -12.25 -7.31
CA ARG A 402 34.90 -11.89 -5.92
C ARG A 402 36.38 -11.51 -5.75
N GLN A 403 37.29 -12.26 -6.36
CA GLN A 403 38.71 -11.90 -6.39
C GLN A 403 38.93 -10.57 -7.10
N ARG A 404 38.26 -10.34 -8.24
CA ARG A 404 38.34 -9.08 -8.99
C ARG A 404 37.85 -7.89 -8.14
N ARG A 405 36.74 -8.02 -7.40
CA ARG A 405 36.24 -6.98 -6.46
C ARG A 405 37.13 -6.72 -5.25
N SER A 406 37.97 -7.68 -4.86
CA SER A 406 38.91 -7.51 -3.74
C SER A 406 40.23 -6.84 -4.15
N TRP A 407 40.51 -6.81 -5.45
CA TRP A 407 41.67 -6.15 -6.01
C TRP A 407 41.30 -4.69 -6.32
N SER A 408 41.98 -3.76 -5.65
CA SER A 408 41.86 -2.33 -5.91
C SER A 408 43.15 -1.86 -6.60
N PRO A 409 43.10 -1.54 -7.91
CA PRO A 409 44.27 -1.10 -8.64
C PRO A 409 44.89 0.14 -7.98
N ARG A 410 46.18 0.08 -7.67
CA ARG A 410 46.91 1.24 -7.12
C ARG A 410 47.45 2.12 -8.24
N MET A 411 47.58 3.42 -8.00
CA MET A 411 48.28 4.30 -8.95
C MET A 411 49.69 3.76 -9.23
N GLY A 412 50.03 3.65 -10.51
CA GLY A 412 51.29 3.10 -11.00
C GLY A 412 51.30 1.58 -11.21
N GLU A 413 50.26 0.85 -10.81
CA GLU A 413 50.12 -0.60 -11.04
C GLU A 413 49.83 -0.88 -12.53
N ALA A 414 50.41 -1.98 -13.04
CA ALA A 414 50.15 -2.46 -14.39
C ALA A 414 48.88 -3.33 -14.38
N VAL A 415 47.97 -3.05 -15.31
CA VAL A 415 46.67 -3.70 -15.44
C VAL A 415 46.47 -4.15 -16.88
N LEU A 416 45.81 -5.28 -17.10
CA LEU A 416 45.41 -5.76 -18.41
C LEU A 416 44.01 -5.24 -18.71
N TYR A 417 43.82 -4.65 -19.89
CA TYR A 417 42.53 -4.16 -20.37
C TYR A 417 42.07 -4.98 -21.57
N GLN A 418 40.84 -5.48 -21.53
CA GLN A 418 40.26 -6.25 -22.62
C GLN A 418 39.61 -5.33 -23.65
N SER A 419 40.36 -4.95 -24.69
CA SER A 419 39.81 -4.22 -25.83
C SER A 419 39.15 -5.16 -26.84
N LYS A 420 38.40 -4.62 -27.82
CA LYS A 420 37.90 -5.39 -28.97
C LYS A 420 39.01 -6.05 -29.81
N VAL A 421 40.25 -5.59 -29.67
CA VAL A 421 41.42 -6.04 -30.44
C VAL A 421 42.29 -7.00 -29.63
N GLY A 422 41.91 -7.32 -28.39
CA GLY A 422 42.66 -8.18 -27.47
C GLY A 422 43.09 -7.46 -26.20
N TRP A 423 43.88 -8.15 -25.39
CA TRP A 423 44.39 -7.66 -24.11
C TRP A 423 45.56 -6.70 -24.29
N THR A 424 45.48 -5.50 -23.71
CA THR A 424 46.58 -4.53 -23.68
C THR A 424 46.99 -4.22 -22.25
N VAL A 425 48.30 -4.14 -22.00
CA VAL A 425 48.81 -3.70 -20.68
C VAL A 425 48.70 -2.18 -20.60
N LEU A 426 48.01 -1.70 -19.58
CA LEU A 426 47.89 -0.30 -19.21
C LEU A 426 48.57 -0.08 -17.85
N LYS A 427 48.91 1.17 -17.54
CA LYS A 427 49.36 1.63 -16.23
C LYS A 427 48.32 2.57 -15.64
N VAL A 428 47.92 2.36 -14.39
CA VAL A 428 46.94 3.23 -13.72
C VAL A 428 47.59 4.59 -13.44
N GLU A 429 47.12 5.66 -14.08
CA GLU A 429 47.68 7.00 -13.90
C GLU A 429 46.90 7.83 -12.87
N LYS A 430 45.57 7.71 -12.87
CA LYS A 430 44.71 8.51 -11.99
C LYS A 430 43.48 7.73 -11.54
N LEU A 431 43.26 7.75 -10.23
CA LEU A 431 42.03 7.29 -9.59
C LEU A 431 41.08 8.48 -9.45
N LEU A 432 39.86 8.37 -9.96
CA LEU A 432 38.81 9.33 -9.62
C LEU A 432 37.99 8.80 -8.44
N ASP A 433 37.63 9.69 -7.52
CA ASP A 433 37.12 9.38 -6.17
C ASP A 433 35.72 8.70 -6.14
N GLU A 434 35.18 8.33 -7.31
CA GLU A 434 33.87 7.69 -7.45
C GLU A 434 33.95 6.15 -7.58
N ARG A 435 35.14 5.54 -7.49
CA ARG A 435 35.39 4.08 -7.46
C ARG A 435 34.91 3.26 -8.68
N GLU A 436 34.15 3.84 -9.62
CA GLU A 436 33.62 3.11 -10.79
C GLU A 436 34.46 3.30 -12.07
N PHE A 437 35.34 4.30 -12.13
CA PHE A 437 36.11 4.63 -13.34
C PHE A 437 37.57 4.95 -13.04
N PHE A 438 38.46 4.37 -13.84
CA PHE A 438 39.92 4.51 -13.75
C PHE A 438 40.44 5.19 -15.01
N LEU A 439 41.35 6.15 -14.86
CA LEU A 439 42.13 6.67 -15.99
C LEU A 439 43.43 5.87 -16.08
N CYS A 440 43.53 5.06 -17.12
CA CYS A 440 44.68 4.21 -17.37
C CYS A 440 45.42 4.70 -18.62
N GLN A 441 46.74 4.76 -18.55
CA GLN A 441 47.61 5.07 -19.68
C GLN A 441 48.04 3.78 -20.36
N ILE A 442 48.00 3.76 -21.69
CA ILE A 442 48.47 2.63 -22.48
C ILE A 442 49.98 2.49 -22.29
N SER A 443 50.48 1.25 -22.27
CA SER A 443 51.90 0.92 -22.06
C SER A 443 52.88 1.65 -22.99
N ASP A 444 52.43 2.14 -24.15
CA ASP A 444 53.21 2.96 -25.08
C ASP A 444 53.43 4.42 -24.61
N GLY A 445 52.78 4.84 -23.51
CA GLY A 445 52.88 6.17 -22.92
C GLY A 445 52.21 7.28 -23.74
N GLN A 446 51.56 6.96 -24.86
CA GLN A 446 51.09 7.96 -25.83
C GLN A 446 49.59 8.27 -25.70
N ARG A 447 48.82 7.40 -25.04
CA ARG A 447 47.36 7.51 -24.98
C ARG A 447 46.82 7.13 -23.60
N SER A 448 45.85 7.89 -23.11
CA SER A 448 45.12 7.58 -21.88
C SER A 448 43.66 7.27 -22.20
N LEU A 449 43.11 6.26 -21.51
CA LEU A 449 41.74 5.78 -21.68
C LEU A 449 41.03 5.72 -20.34
N TRP A 450 39.77 6.16 -20.33
CA TRP A 450 38.87 5.89 -19.23
C TRP A 450 38.33 4.48 -19.37
N VAL A 451 38.55 3.67 -18.36
CA VAL A 451 38.16 2.27 -18.32
C VAL A 451 37.41 1.99 -17.02
N ASN A 452 36.39 1.15 -17.12
CA ASN A 452 35.66 0.68 -15.95
C ASN A 452 36.56 -0.33 -15.21
N GLU A 453 36.45 -0.38 -13.88
CA GLU A 453 37.12 -1.41 -13.06
C GLU A 453 36.84 -2.82 -13.58
N ASP A 454 35.60 -3.04 -14.05
CA ASP A 454 35.13 -4.32 -14.57
C ASP A 454 35.86 -4.77 -15.85
N ASP A 455 36.55 -3.88 -16.55
CA ASP A 455 37.32 -4.19 -17.77
C ASP A 455 38.82 -4.44 -17.50
N LEU A 456 39.24 -4.35 -16.25
CA LEU A 456 40.63 -4.48 -15.83
C LEU A 456 40.91 -5.84 -15.17
N GLU A 457 42.09 -6.40 -15.44
CA GLU A 457 42.67 -7.54 -14.73
C GLU A 457 44.07 -7.20 -14.21
N PRO A 458 44.51 -7.78 -13.08
CA PRO A 458 45.88 -7.62 -12.63
C PRO A 458 46.83 -8.16 -13.68
N ALA A 459 47.81 -7.36 -14.11
CA ALA A 459 48.89 -7.87 -14.95
C ALA A 459 49.73 -8.83 -14.10
N VAL A 460 49.41 -10.12 -14.15
CA VAL A 460 50.22 -11.16 -13.52
C VAL A 460 51.64 -10.97 -14.05
N LYS A 461 52.60 -10.72 -13.16
CA LYS A 461 54.01 -10.65 -13.53
C LYS A 461 54.37 -11.96 -14.21
N LEU A 462 54.41 -11.95 -15.54
CA LEU A 462 55.03 -13.03 -16.29
C LEU A 462 56.48 -13.11 -15.76
N PRO A 463 56.95 -14.30 -15.36
CA PRO A 463 58.31 -14.45 -14.87
C PRO A 463 59.25 -13.84 -15.90
N GLN A 464 60.14 -12.95 -15.45
CA GLN A 464 61.04 -12.27 -16.37
C GLN A 464 61.87 -13.34 -17.10
N PRO A 465 62.01 -13.27 -18.44
CA PRO A 465 62.88 -14.17 -19.17
C PRO A 465 64.33 -13.95 -18.68
N GLY A 466 64.76 -14.77 -17.74
CA GLY A 466 66.05 -14.64 -17.03
C GLY A 466 66.02 -15.02 -15.55
N GLU A 467 64.85 -15.01 -14.89
CA GLU A 467 64.72 -15.57 -13.53
C GLU A 467 64.63 -17.10 -13.60
N VAL A 468 65.80 -17.75 -13.59
CA VAL A 468 65.92 -19.18 -13.33
C VAL A 468 65.34 -19.44 -11.95
N SER A 469 64.21 -20.17 -11.87
CA SER A 469 63.64 -20.55 -10.58
C SER A 469 64.62 -21.50 -9.87
N ASN A 470 65.35 -20.99 -8.88
CA ASN A 470 66.17 -21.77 -7.96
C ASN A 470 65.31 -22.56 -6.94
N ASN A 471 64.18 -23.12 -7.37
CA ASN A 471 63.42 -24.09 -6.58
C ASN A 471 63.60 -25.48 -7.19
N SER A 472 64.82 -26.00 -7.04
CA SER A 472 65.12 -27.42 -7.04
C SER A 472 65.58 -27.82 -5.63
N ALA A 473 64.61 -28.15 -4.77
CA ALA A 473 64.84 -28.93 -3.56
C ALA A 473 63.56 -29.73 -3.20
N PHE A 474 63.63 -31.05 -3.44
CA PHE A 474 63.12 -32.17 -2.63
C PHE A 474 62.39 -31.76 -1.33
N PHE A 475 61.19 -32.21 -0.97
CA PHE A 475 60.42 -33.43 -1.22
C PHE A 475 58.94 -33.09 -1.43
#